data_AF-A0A8K0IRH7-F1
#
_entry.id   AF-A0A8K0IRH7-F1
#
_cell.length_a   1.000
_cell.length_b   1.000
_cell.length_c   1.000
_cell.angle_alpha   90.00
_cell.angle_beta   90.00
_cell.angle_gamma   90.00
#
_symmetry.space_group_name_H-M   'P 1'
#
loop_
_entity.id
_entity.type
_entity.pdbx_description
1 polymer ?
#
loop_
_entity_poly.entity_id
_entity_poly.type
_entity_poly.pdbx_seq_one_letter_code
_entity_poly.pdbx_strand_id
1 'polypeptide(L)'
;MVGSQAIVAFFHSNGSMVSYPTRLDSYAPSMAPEALSFPVSDVSTEYVNKEMIIFATLGLVGGGSKFNHVWQEGSTVLNDVPKAHSITGENIQSLGTIDFQ
;
A
#
# COMPACT_ATOMS: atom_id res chain seq x y z
N MET A 1 -7.43 -1.88 -9.77
CA MET A 1 -6.01 -2.16 -9.50
C MET A 1 -5.73 -3.67 -9.39
N VAL A 2 -6.42 -4.49 -10.19
CA VAL A 2 -6.11 -5.93 -10.23
C VAL A 2 -4.73 -6.11 -10.83
N GLY A 3 -3.89 -6.94 -10.20
CA GLY A 3 -2.49 -7.16 -10.58
C GLY A 3 -1.50 -6.20 -9.91
N SER A 4 -1.97 -5.22 -9.14
CA SER A 4 -1.10 -4.34 -8.35
C SER A 4 -0.58 -5.03 -7.10
N GLN A 5 0.55 -4.52 -6.61
CA GLN A 5 1.21 -4.94 -5.37
C GLN A 5 1.31 -3.71 -4.48
N ALA A 6 0.97 -3.84 -3.20
CA ALA A 6 0.77 -2.70 -2.33
C ALA A 6 1.47 -2.89 -0.99
N ILE A 7 1.87 -1.78 -0.38
CA ILE A 7 2.10 -1.68 1.05
C ILE A 7 0.92 -0.91 1.60
N VAL A 8 0.21 -1.49 2.56
CA VAL A 8 -0.95 -0.87 3.18
C VAL A 8 -0.62 -0.43 4.59
N ALA A 9 -1.25 0.64 5.07
CA ALA A 9 -1.22 1.03 6.47
C ALA A 9 -2.60 1.47 6.93
N PHE A 10 -2.95 1.10 8.18
CA PHE A 10 -4.23 1.45 8.80
C PHE A 10 -4.20 1.20 10.31
N PHE A 11 -5.24 1.69 11.00
CA PHE A 11 -5.44 1.38 12.42
C PHE A 11 -6.18 0.05 12.58
N HIS A 12 -5.60 -0.84 13.38
CA HIS A 12 -6.35 -1.95 13.98
C HIS A 12 -7.42 -1.43 14.93
N SER A 13 -8.41 -2.27 15.18
CA SER A 13 -9.49 -2.10 16.16
C SER A 13 -9.00 -1.82 17.57
N ASN A 14 -7.78 -2.29 17.91
CA ASN A 14 -7.11 -2.02 19.19
C ASN A 14 -6.40 -0.65 19.26
N GLY A 15 -6.48 0.17 18.20
CA GLY A 15 -5.84 1.48 18.12
C GLY A 15 -4.37 1.47 17.72
N SER A 16 -3.73 0.30 17.62
CA SER A 16 -2.38 0.19 17.06
C SER A 16 -2.41 0.42 15.54
N MET A 17 -1.35 1.04 15.02
CA MET A 17 -1.18 1.21 13.59
C MET A 17 -0.38 0.02 13.05
N VAL A 18 -0.80 -0.50 11.90
CA VAL A 18 -0.14 -1.63 11.25
C VAL A 18 0.19 -1.28 9.82
N SER A 19 1.26 -1.88 9.31
CA SER A 19 1.64 -1.79 7.91
C SER A 19 2.25 -3.09 7.42
N TYR A 20 1.89 -3.51 6.22
CA TYR A 20 2.43 -4.73 5.62
C TYR A 20 2.26 -4.74 4.09
N PRO A 21 3.09 -5.51 3.37
CA PRO A 21 2.90 -5.78 1.96
C PRO A 21 1.72 -6.73 1.72
N THR A 22 1.01 -6.55 0.61
CA THR A 22 -0.07 -7.44 0.14
C THR A 22 -0.22 -7.33 -1.38
N ARG A 23 -0.98 -8.26 -1.98
CA ARG A 23 -1.23 -8.31 -3.43
C ARG A 23 -2.71 -8.12 -3.71
N LEU A 24 -3.02 -7.34 -4.75
CA LEU A 24 -4.38 -7.06 -5.20
C LEU A 24 -4.67 -7.94 -6.42
N ASP A 25 -4.96 -9.21 -6.20
CA ASP A 25 -5.21 -10.21 -7.25
C ASP A 25 -6.63 -10.16 -7.85
N SER A 26 -7.52 -9.39 -7.24
CA SER A 26 -8.93 -9.23 -7.63
C SER A 26 -9.50 -7.90 -7.16
N TYR A 27 -10.79 -7.64 -7.40
CA TYR A 27 -11.51 -6.48 -6.86
C TYR A 27 -11.95 -6.66 -5.40
N ALA A 28 -11.82 -7.88 -4.85
CA ALA A 28 -12.08 -8.21 -3.47
C ALA A 28 -10.97 -9.14 -2.93
N PRO A 29 -9.72 -8.67 -2.92
CA PRO A 29 -8.59 -9.47 -2.46
C PRO A 29 -8.72 -9.74 -0.95
N SER A 30 -8.00 -10.74 -0.45
CA SER A 30 -8.01 -11.07 0.98
C SER A 30 -7.49 -9.93 1.86
N MET A 31 -6.64 -9.06 1.30
CA MET A 31 -5.85 -8.04 2.00
C MET A 31 -4.97 -8.64 3.11
N ALA A 32 -4.71 -9.95 3.09
CA ALA A 32 -3.79 -10.56 4.04
C ALA A 32 -2.33 -10.16 3.72
N PRO A 33 -1.43 -10.14 4.73
CA PRO A 33 -0.01 -9.93 4.48
C PRO A 33 0.54 -10.97 3.49
N GLU A 34 1.20 -10.50 2.44
CA GLU A 34 1.82 -11.34 1.41
C GLU A 34 3.10 -10.67 0.86
N ALA A 35 4.11 -11.47 0.53
CA ALA A 35 5.32 -10.98 -0.10
C ALA A 35 5.04 -10.42 -1.50
N LEU A 36 5.75 -9.35 -1.86
CA LEU A 36 5.71 -8.78 -3.22
C LEU A 36 6.70 -9.51 -4.13
N SER A 37 6.61 -9.27 -5.43
CA SER A 37 7.52 -9.81 -6.45
C SER A 37 8.93 -9.20 -6.39
N PHE A 38 9.14 -8.24 -5.50
CA PHE A 38 10.40 -7.60 -5.20
C PHE A 38 10.61 -7.55 -3.68
N PRO A 39 11.87 -7.56 -3.21
CA PRO A 39 12.15 -7.46 -1.77
C PRO A 39 11.59 -6.17 -1.18
N VAL A 40 10.97 -6.27 -0.01
CA VAL A 40 10.55 -5.13 0.79
C VAL A 40 11.00 -5.38 2.23
N SER A 41 11.71 -4.43 2.82
CA SER A 41 12.18 -4.49 4.21
C SER A 41 11.89 -3.20 4.96
N ASP A 42 12.13 -3.22 6.27
CA ASP A 42 12.04 -2.04 7.15
C ASP A 42 10.70 -1.32 7.08
N VAL A 43 9.62 -2.09 6.84
CA VAL A 43 8.26 -1.56 6.76
C VAL A 43 7.84 -1.07 8.13
N SER A 44 7.55 0.23 8.22
CA SER A 44 7.04 0.86 9.42
C SER A 44 6.08 1.97 9.06
N THR A 45 5.34 2.45 10.05
CA THR A 45 4.27 3.40 9.80
C THR A 45 4.05 4.32 10.98
N GLU A 46 3.67 5.56 10.69
CA GLU A 46 3.42 6.61 11.68
C GLU A 46 2.15 7.38 11.31
N TYR A 47 1.41 7.82 12.34
CA TYR A 47 0.30 8.74 12.18
C TYR A 47 0.59 10.04 12.92
N VAL A 48 0.83 11.11 12.17
CA VAL A 48 1.18 12.42 12.70
C VAL A 48 0.47 13.49 11.88
N ASN A 49 0.00 14.57 12.53
CA ASN A 49 -0.68 15.68 11.85
C ASN A 49 -1.88 15.29 10.96
N LYS A 50 -2.57 14.20 11.32
CA LYS A 50 -3.67 13.60 10.56
C LYS A 50 -3.28 12.89 9.26
N GLU A 51 -1.99 12.60 9.07
CA GLU A 51 -1.44 11.92 7.91
C GLU A 51 -0.94 10.53 8.30
N MET A 52 -1.22 9.52 7.47
CA MET A 52 -0.60 8.20 7.57
C MET A 52 0.66 8.18 6.71
N ILE A 53 1.79 7.86 7.32
CA ILE A 53 3.10 7.78 6.66
C ILE A 53 3.54 6.32 6.66
N ILE A 54 4.02 5.85 5.52
CA ILE A 54 4.60 4.52 5.35
C ILE A 54 6.08 4.70 5.01
N PHE A 55 6.94 4.05 5.79
CA PHE A 55 8.35 3.93 5.49
C PHE A 55 8.63 2.48 5.06
N ALA A 56 9.41 2.31 3.99
CA ALA A 56 9.81 1.00 3.52
C ALA A 56 11.08 1.10 2.66
N THR A 57 11.91 0.06 2.70
CA THR A 57 13.04 -0.13 1.78
C THR A 57 12.61 -1.07 0.67
N LEU A 58 12.73 -0.64 -0.59
CA LEU A 58 12.37 -1.44 -1.76
C LEU A 58 13.62 -1.97 -2.46
N GLY A 59 13.67 -3.27 -2.69
CA GLY A 59 14.69 -3.88 -3.54
C GLY A 59 14.38 -3.62 -5.02
N LEU A 60 15.35 -3.06 -5.75
CA LEU A 60 15.23 -2.86 -7.20
C LEU A 60 15.20 -4.23 -7.91
N VAL A 61 14.21 -4.47 -8.77
CA VAL A 61 14.09 -5.71 -9.54
C VAL A 61 14.32 -5.47 -11.03
N GLY A 62 15.00 -6.43 -11.68
CA GLY A 62 15.18 -6.42 -13.13
C GLY A 62 16.24 -5.43 -13.65
N GLY A 63 17.11 -4.91 -12.78
CA GLY A 63 18.22 -4.03 -13.16
C GLY A 63 17.82 -2.59 -13.50
N GLY A 64 16.55 -2.21 -13.30
CA GLY A 64 16.06 -0.84 -13.48
C GLY A 64 16.00 -0.06 -12.17
N SER A 65 16.06 1.27 -12.27
CA SER A 65 15.91 2.20 -11.14
C SER A 65 14.50 2.80 -11.02
N LYS A 66 13.60 2.48 -11.96
CA LYS A 66 12.29 3.12 -12.07
C LYS A 66 11.17 2.26 -11.50
N PHE A 67 10.31 2.87 -10.70
CA PHE A 67 9.11 2.26 -10.13
C PHE A 67 7.89 3.11 -10.43
N ASN A 68 6.88 2.52 -11.04
CA ASN A 68 5.56 3.13 -11.12
C ASN A 68 4.84 2.88 -9.80
N HIS A 69 4.23 3.92 -9.26
CA HIS A 69 3.45 3.84 -8.04
C HIS A 69 2.08 4.49 -8.24
N VAL A 70 1.14 4.08 -7.40
CA VAL A 70 -0.16 4.72 -7.23
C VAL A 70 -0.37 4.96 -5.75
N TRP A 71 -1.14 6.00 -5.41
CA TRP A 71 -1.57 6.23 -4.04
C TRP A 71 -3.08 6.07 -3.94
N GLN A 72 -3.53 5.40 -2.88
CA GLN A 72 -4.93 5.10 -2.66
C GLN A 72 -5.28 5.34 -1.20
N GLU A 73 -6.45 5.91 -0.96
CA GLU A 73 -7.04 5.98 0.36
C GLU A 73 -8.45 5.38 0.37
N GLY A 74 -8.81 4.78 1.50
CA GLY A 74 -10.14 4.26 1.77
C GLY A 74 -10.58 4.64 3.17
N SER A 75 -11.88 4.87 3.34
CA SER A 75 -12.46 5.36 4.59
C SER A 75 -12.74 4.27 5.63
N THR A 76 -12.60 2.99 5.27
CA THR A 76 -13.19 1.89 6.04
C THR A 76 -12.23 0.71 6.20
N VAL A 77 -12.03 0.34 7.46
CA VAL A 77 -11.45 -0.93 7.89
C VAL A 77 -12.51 -1.64 8.72
N LEU A 78 -12.78 -2.92 8.43
CA LEU A 78 -13.74 -3.72 9.17
C LEU A 78 -13.11 -5.07 9.52
N ASN A 79 -13.12 -5.40 10.81
CA ASN A 79 -12.46 -6.57 11.39
C ASN A 79 -10.97 -6.62 11.03
N ASP A 80 -10.27 -5.49 11.19
CA ASP A 80 -8.84 -5.34 10.89
C ASP A 80 -8.44 -5.66 9.44
N VAL A 81 -9.41 -5.54 8.52
CA VAL A 81 -9.23 -5.72 7.09
C VAL A 81 -9.69 -4.47 6.35
N PRO A 82 -8.81 -3.77 5.60
CA PRO A 82 -9.21 -2.67 4.73
C PRO A 82 -10.28 -3.11 3.74
N LYS A 83 -11.29 -2.26 3.51
CA LYS A 83 -12.39 -2.56 2.60
C LYS A 83 -12.26 -1.81 1.29
N ALA A 84 -12.97 -2.31 0.28
CA ALA A 84 -13.10 -1.63 -0.99
C ALA A 84 -13.57 -0.19 -0.77
N HIS A 85 -12.97 0.73 -1.52
CA HIS A 85 -13.30 2.14 -1.52
C HIS A 85 -13.74 2.57 -2.93
N SER A 86 -14.13 3.83 -3.08
CA SER A 86 -14.53 4.37 -4.38
C SER A 86 -13.39 4.22 -5.40
N ILE A 87 -13.73 3.72 -6.59
CA ILE A 87 -12.83 3.56 -7.74
C ILE A 87 -12.96 4.73 -8.74
N THR A 88 -13.32 5.91 -8.23
CA THR A 88 -13.50 7.14 -8.98
C THR A 88 -12.88 8.32 -8.20
N GLY A 89 -12.68 9.46 -8.86
CA GLY A 89 -12.14 10.67 -8.22
C GLY A 89 -10.61 10.78 -8.26
N GLU A 90 -10.02 11.53 -7.33
CA GLU A 90 -8.57 11.82 -7.33
C GLU A 90 -7.68 10.57 -7.18
N ASN A 91 -8.19 9.55 -6.49
CA ASN A 91 -7.52 8.26 -6.31
C ASN A 91 -7.10 7.59 -7.63
N ILE A 92 -7.87 7.75 -8.71
CA ILE A 92 -7.50 7.17 -10.02
C ILE A 92 -6.48 8.01 -10.79
N GLN A 93 -6.23 9.24 -10.36
CA GLN A 93 -5.23 10.15 -10.94
C GLN A 93 -3.93 10.17 -10.15
N SER A 94 -3.93 9.64 -8.93
CA SER A 94 -2.76 9.58 -8.05
C SER A 94 -1.81 8.47 -8.47
N LEU A 95 -1.04 8.75 -9.53
CA LEU A 95 -0.05 7.86 -10.13
C LEU A 95 1.24 8.62 -10.41
N GLY A 96 2.36 7.92 -10.39
CA GLY A 96 3.66 8.51 -10.66
C GLY A 96 4.74 7.49 -10.97
N THR A 97 5.91 7.99 -11.32
CA THR A 97 7.12 7.19 -11.50
C THR A 97 8.21 7.79 -10.63
N ILE A 98 8.82 6.95 -9.80
CA ILE A 98 10.02 7.28 -9.03
C ILE A 98 11.21 6.70 -9.80
N ASP A 99 12.27 7.48 -9.97
CA ASP A 99 13.57 7.03 -10.45
C ASP A 99 14.57 7.11 -9.30
N PHE A 100 15.19 6.00 -8.94
CA PHE A 100 16.16 5.90 -7.85
C PHE A 100 17.62 6.17 -8.30
N GLN A 101 17.80 6.85 -9.44
CA GLN A 101 19.11 7.30 -9.96
C GLN A 101 19.38 8.78 -9.67
#